data_AF-A0A1C5GQL0-F1
#
_entry.id   AF-A0A1C5GQL0-F1
#
_cell.length_a   1.000
_cell.length_b   1.000
_cell.length_c   1.000
_cell.angle_alpha   90.00
_cell.angle_beta   90.00
_cell.angle_gamma   90.00
#
_symmetry.space_group_name_H-M   'P 1'
#
loop_
_entity.id
_entity.type
_entity.pdbx_description
1 polymer ?
#
loop_
_entity_poly.entity_id
_entity_poly.type
_entity_poly.pdbx_seq_one_letter_code
_entity_poly.pdbx_strand_id
1 'polypeptide(L)' 'MSPLRLARLSRGWEPTQLIGRMKILADRDGITLPQVYLLVRLLFLWENHRAQVPGYYAGLLTRIYGELPIPGTRIAA' A
#
# COMPACT_ATOMS: atom_id res chain seq x y z
N MET A 1 -10.17 -13.31 -0.53
CA MET A 1 -9.69 -11.96 -0.93
C MET A 1 -8.82 -11.40 0.19
N SER A 2 -7.67 -10.80 -0.11
CA SER A 2 -6.74 -10.35 0.94
C SER A 2 -7.28 -9.12 1.69
N PRO A 3 -7.14 -9.04 3.03
CA PRO A 3 -7.54 -7.86 3.82
C PRO A 3 -6.94 -6.55 3.29
N LEU A 4 -5.70 -6.60 2.80
CA LEU A 4 -5.00 -5.43 2.24
C LEU A 4 -5.67 -4.94 0.94
N ARG A 5 -6.01 -5.89 0.07
CA ARG A 5 -6.73 -5.59 -1.18
C ARG A 5 -8.14 -5.07 -0.90
N LEU A 6 -8.82 -5.62 0.11
CA LEU A 6 -10.13 -5.14 0.56
C LEU A 6 -10.03 -3.70 1.09
N ALA A 7 -9.00 -3.37 1.86
CA ALA A 7 -8.80 -2.02 2.38
C ALA A 7 -8.61 -0.96 1.28
N ARG A 8 -7.97 -1.32 0.16
CA ARG A 8 -7.86 -0.44 -1.00
C ARG A 8 -9.20 -0.31 -1.72
N LEU A 9 -9.89 -1.42 -1.96
CA LEU A 9 -11.15 -1.45 -2.70
C LEU A 9 -12.31 -0.81 -1.92
N SER A 10 -12.34 -0.92 -0.59
CA SER A 10 -13.35 -0.25 0.25
C SER A 10 -13.24 1.28 0.17
N ARG A 11 -12.06 1.80 -0.20
CA ARG A 11 -11.82 3.22 -0.47
C ARG A 11 -12.07 3.61 -1.94
N GLY A 12 -12.49 2.65 -2.77
CA GLY A 12 -12.71 2.85 -4.21
C GLY A 12 -11.43 3.13 -4.98
N TRP A 13 -10.27 2.67 -4.49
CA TRP A 13 -8.98 3.01 -5.08
C TRP A 13 -8.47 1.97 -6.07
N GLU A 14 -8.04 2.44 -7.24
CA GLU A 14 -7.19 1.65 -8.14
C GLU A 14 -5.74 1.61 -7.61
N PRO A 15 -4.92 0.61 -8.01
CA PRO A 15 -3.52 0.52 -7.57
C PRO A 15 -2.72 1.80 -7.87
N THR A 16 -2.96 2.42 -9.03
CA THR A 16 -2.32 3.69 -9.43
C THR A 16 -2.68 4.85 -8.51
N GLN A 17 -3.90 4.87 -7.96
CA GLN A 17 -4.34 5.90 -7.03
C GLN A 17 -3.69 5.72 -5.65
N LEU A 18 -3.46 4.48 -5.21
CA LEU A 18 -2.65 4.23 -4.00
C LEU A 18 -1.19 4.65 -4.23
N ILE A 19 -0.63 4.31 -5.39
CA ILE A 19 0.74 4.72 -5.77
C ILE A 19 0.87 6.24 -5.81
N GLY A 20 -0.11 6.96 -6.35
CA GLY A 20 -0.11 8.43 -6.35
C GLY A 20 0.00 9.00 -4.95
N ARG A 21 -0.74 8.44 -3.98
CA ARG A 21 -0.65 8.86 -2.56
C ARG A 21 0.72 8.54 -1.96
N MET A 22 1.29 7.37 -2.26
CA MET A 22 2.65 7.02 -1.83
C MET A 22 3.68 8.01 -2.38
N LYS A 23 3.55 8.40 -3.65
CA LYS A 23 4.43 9.38 -4.29
C LYS A 23 4.33 10.76 -3.64
N ILE A 24 3.12 11.23 -3.36
CA ILE A 24 2.92 12.52 -2.66
C ILE A 24 3.59 12.53 -1.29
N LEU A 25 3.48 11.44 -0.53
CA LEU A 25 4.13 11.34 0.78
C LEU A 25 5.65 11.21 0.66
N ALA A 26 6.14 10.45 -0.31
CA ALA A 26 7.58 10.30 -0.51
C ALA A 26 8.24 11.61 -0.97
N ASP A 27 7.57 12.37 -1.83
CA ASP A 27 8.01 13.68 -2.30
C ASP A 27 8.17 14.68 -1.14
N ARG A 28 7.26 14.65 -0.15
CA ARG A 28 7.39 15.43 1.09
C ARG A 28 8.59 15.04 1.94
N ASP A 29 9.02 13.78 1.85
CA ASP A 29 10.25 13.30 2.51
C ASP A 29 11.51 13.54 1.65
N GLY A 30 11.38 14.18 0.47
CA GLY A 30 12.48 14.38 -0.48
C GLY A 30 12.91 13.10 -1.21
N ILE A 31 12.09 12.06 -1.18
CA ILE A 31 12.40 10.73 -1.73
C ILE A 31 11.65 10.51 -3.05
N THR A 32 12.39 10.15 -4.10
CA THR A 32 11.80 9.73 -5.37
C THR A 32 11.51 8.24 -5.37
N LEU A 33 10.24 7.87 -5.57
CA LEU A 33 9.86 6.47 -5.71
C LEU A 33 10.17 5.92 -7.11
N PRO A 34 10.35 4.60 -7.25
CA PRO A 34 10.51 3.94 -8.54
C PRO A 34 9.37 4.19 -9.52
N GLN A 35 9.58 3.74 -10.76
CA GLN A 35 8.57 3.80 -11.81
C GLN A 35 7.27 3.07 -11.42
N VAL A 36 6.14 3.56 -11.93
CA VAL A 36 4.80 3.10 -11.54
C VAL A 36 4.63 1.59 -11.72
N TYR A 37 5.13 1.01 -12.80
CA TYR A 37 4.99 -0.43 -13.05
C TYR A 37 5.67 -1.30 -11.98
N LEU A 38 6.81 -0.85 -11.43
CA LEU A 38 7.50 -1.55 -10.33
C LEU A 38 6.67 -1.48 -9.05
N LEU A 39 6.09 -0.32 -8.76
CA LEU A 39 5.23 -0.13 -7.61
C LEU A 39 3.93 -0.92 -7.73
N VAL A 40 3.34 -1.03 -8.92
CA VAL A 40 2.18 -1.90 -9.18
C VAL A 40 2.52 -3.35 -8.86
N ARG A 41 3.68 -3.85 -9.33
CA ARG A 41 4.12 -5.21 -9.05
C ARG A 41 4.34 -5.43 -7.54
N LEU A 42 4.97 -4.48 -6.86
CA LEU A 42 5.18 -4.53 -5.41
C LEU A 42 3.85 -4.58 -4.65
N LEU A 43 2.90 -3.71 -5.00
CA LEU A 43 1.55 -3.73 -4.40
C LEU A 43 0.83 -5.04 -4.69
N PHE A 44 0.93 -5.58 -5.90
CA PHE A 44 0.33 -6.87 -6.24
C PHE A 44 0.87 -8.00 -5.36
N LEU A 45 2.19 -8.08 -5.19
CA LEU A 45 2.84 -9.08 -4.34
C LEU A 45 2.47 -8.92 -2.86
N TRP A 46 2.45 -7.68 -2.38
CA TRP A 46 2.05 -7.39 -1.01
C TRP A 46 0.57 -7.73 -0.76
N GLU A 47 -0.33 -7.25 -1.61
CA GLU A 47 -1.77 -7.47 -1.48
C GLU A 47 -2.14 -8.94 -1.63
N ASN A 48 -1.60 -9.67 -2.61
CA ASN A 48 -2.10 -11.00 -2.96
C ASN A 48 -1.24 -12.15 -2.42
N HIS A 49 0.06 -11.92 -2.22
CA HIS A 49 1.01 -12.97 -1.84
C HIS A 49 1.59 -12.79 -0.43
N ARG A 50 1.11 -11.81 0.35
CA ARG A 50 1.65 -11.46 1.69
C ARG A 50 3.16 -11.20 1.68
N ALA A 51 3.70 -10.77 0.54
CA ALA A 51 5.11 -10.42 0.44
C ALA A 51 5.41 -9.25 1.37
N GLN A 52 6.57 -9.30 2.05
CA GLN A 52 7.02 -8.16 2.85
C GLN A 52 7.32 -6.97 1.94
N VAL A 53 6.90 -5.79 2.38
CA VAL A 53 7.22 -4.53 1.72
C VAL A 53 8.46 -3.95 2.40
N PRO A 54 9.44 -3.42 1.65
CA PRO A 54 10.59 -2.75 2.27
C PRO A 54 10.13 -1.63 3.23
N GLY A 55 10.89 -1.44 4.32
CA GLY A 55 10.44 -0.65 5.48
C GLY A 55 9.96 0.76 5.15
N TYR A 56 10.58 1.44 4.19
CA TYR A 56 10.15 2.77 3.77
C TYR A 56 8.73 2.76 3.17
N TYR A 57 8.44 1.82 2.26
CA TYR A 57 7.10 1.68 1.68
C TYR A 57 6.07 1.26 2.72
N ALA A 58 6.44 0.40 3.68
CA ALA A 58 5.58 0.05 4.79
C ALA A 58 5.21 1.30 5.62
N GLY A 59 6.17 2.18 5.90
CA GLY A 59 5.92 3.46 6.56
C GLY A 59 4.94 4.34 5.79
N LEU A 60 5.09 4.46 4.46
CA LEU A 60 4.16 5.20 3.61
C LEU A 60 2.74 4.60 3.68
N LEU A 61 2.63 3.27 3.60
CA LEU A 61 1.34 2.59 3.65
C LEU A 61 0.68 2.75 5.02
N THR A 62 1.44 2.65 6.13
CA THR A 62 0.93 2.95 7.48
C THR A 62 0.41 4.38 7.57
N ARG A 63 1.13 5.37 7.04
CA ARG A 63 0.65 6.78 7.02
C ARG A 63 -0.63 6.95 6.20
N ILE A 64 -0.79 6.21 5.10
CA ILE A 64 -1.99 6.28 4.24
C ILE A 64 -3.20 5.60 4.90
N TYR A 65 -2.98 4.46 5.54
CA TYR A 65 -4.04 3.61 6.09
C TYR A 65 -4.33 3.88 7.57
N GLY A 66 -3.48 4.64 8.28
CA GLY A 66 -3.52 4.88 9.72
C GLY A 66 -2.94 3.71 10.52
N GLU A 67 -3.43 2.51 10.23
CA GLU A 67 -2.89 1.24 10.72
C GLU A 67 -2.92 0.23 9.56
N LEU A 68 -1.81 -0.48 9.34
CA LEU A 68 -1.78 -1.52 8.31
C LEU A 68 -2.59 -2.72 8.81
N PRO A 69 -3.55 -3.24 8.04
CA PRO A 69 -4.15 -4.53 8.35
C PRO A 69 -3.03 -5.57 8.37
N ILE A 70 -2.64 -6.01 9.56
CA ILE A 70 -1.67 -7.09 9.70
C ILE A 70 -2.28 -8.31 8.99
N PRO A 71 -1.52 -9.08 8.19
CA PRO A 71 -2.05 -10.30 7.59
C PRO A 71 -2.54 -11.26 8.69
N GLY A 72 -3.84 -11.25 8.99
CA GLY A 72 -4.43 -12.03 10.08
C GLY A 72 -5.49 -11.30 10.93
N THR A 73 -5.55 -9.97 10.89
CA THR A 73 -6.55 -9.24 11.69
C THR A 73 -7.90 -9.26 10.99
N ARG A 74 -8.88 -9.98 11.59
CA ARG A 74 -10.29 -9.87 11.22
C ARG A 74 -10.74 -8.43 11.49
N ILE A 75 -11.20 -7.73 10.46
CA ILE A 75 -11.96 -6.49 10.63
C ILE A 75 -13.32 -6.92 11.17
N ALA A 76 -13.58 -6.63 12.46
CA ALA A 76 -14.93 -6.70 13.00
C ALA A 76 -15.78 -5.64 12.30
N ALA A 77 -16.94 -6.06 11.82
CA ALA A 77 -17.94 -5.23 11.15
C ALA A 77 -18.53 -4.17 12.09
#